data_AF-A0A259NJ33-F1
#
_entry.id   AF-A0A259NJ33-F1
#
_cell.length_a   1.000
_cell.length_b   1.000
_cell.length_c   1.000
_cell.angle_alpha   90.00
_cell.angle_beta   90.00
_cell.angle_gamma   90.00
#
_symmetry.space_group_name_H-M   'P 1'
#
loop_
_entity.id
_entity.type
_entity.pdbx_description
1 polymer ?
#
loop_
_entity_poly.entity_id
_entity_poly.type
_entity_poly.pdbx_seq_one_letter_code
_entity_poly.pdbx_strand_id
1 'polypeptide(L)'
;LYINRYFNMLRVKMGLQYWSLSQYLKHQVKNAVSYIADFEHIMAREARIRDCDGVVCGHIHKAEIREIDGLLYCNDGDWVESLSALVETTTGELKIIYWTHIKGDPVQQIEVTHQPAIEAVIEEATV
;
A
#
# COMPACT_ATOMS: atom_id res chain seq x y z
N LEU A 1 1.43 -15.01 -19.50
CA LEU A 1 0.37 -15.86 -20.13
C LEU A 1 0.75 -17.33 -20.35
N TYR A 2 2.02 -17.71 -20.45
CA TYR A 2 2.44 -19.07 -20.88
C TYR A 2 2.45 -20.15 -19.77
N ILE A 3 2.60 -19.75 -18.52
CA ILE A 3 2.71 -20.66 -17.36
C ILE A 3 1.41 -21.47 -17.15
N ASN A 4 0.25 -20.82 -17.33
CA ASN A 4 -1.05 -21.47 -17.12
C ASN A 4 -1.35 -22.55 -18.17
N ARG A 5 -0.84 -22.39 -19.40
CA ARG A 5 -1.05 -23.35 -20.49
C ARG A 5 -0.23 -24.62 -20.30
N TYR A 6 1.04 -24.49 -19.94
CA TYR A 6 1.91 -25.65 -19.67
C TYR A 6 1.50 -26.41 -18.41
N PHE A 7 1.07 -25.70 -17.36
CA PHE A 7 0.62 -26.31 -16.11
C PHE A 7 -0.65 -27.14 -16.29
N ASN A 8 -1.64 -26.65 -17.05
CA ASN A 8 -2.86 -27.40 -17.34
C ASN A 8 -2.60 -28.60 -18.27
N MET A 9 -1.69 -28.46 -19.24
CA MET A 9 -1.38 -29.54 -20.19
C MET A 9 -0.65 -30.72 -19.52
N LEU A 10 0.21 -30.44 -18.54
CA LEU A 10 0.90 -31.47 -17.76
C LEU A 10 -0.05 -32.22 -16.81
N ARG A 11 -1.05 -31.54 -16.24
CA ARG A 11 -2.02 -32.14 -15.29
C ARG A 11 -3.05 -33.06 -15.95
N VAL A 12 -3.55 -32.69 -17.14
CA VAL A 12 -4.49 -33.56 -17.89
C VAL A 12 -3.84 -34.89 -18.24
N LYS A 13 -2.54 -34.90 -18.56
CA LYS A 13 -1.77 -36.13 -18.79
C LYS A 13 -1.55 -36.99 -17.52
N MET A 14 -1.74 -36.43 -16.33
CA MET A 14 -1.55 -37.12 -15.04
C MET A 14 -2.87 -37.54 -14.36
N GLY A 15 -4.04 -37.33 -14.97
CA GLY A 15 -5.32 -37.86 -14.48
C GLY A 15 -5.87 -37.21 -13.19
N LEU A 16 -5.36 -36.03 -12.81
CA LEU A 16 -5.73 -35.34 -11.57
C LEU A 16 -6.95 -34.41 -11.80
N GLN A 17 -7.89 -34.37 -10.85
CA GLN A 17 -9.11 -33.56 -10.94
C GLN A 17 -8.86 -32.04 -10.98
N TYR A 18 -9.87 -31.30 -11.46
CA TYR A 18 -9.90 -29.83 -11.62
C TYR A 18 -9.48 -29.10 -10.34
N TRP A 19 -8.50 -28.22 -10.45
CA TRP A 19 -8.01 -27.38 -9.35
C TRP A 19 -7.93 -25.93 -9.84
N SER A 20 -8.68 -25.03 -9.21
CA SER A 20 -8.67 -23.62 -9.56
C SER A 20 -7.50 -22.92 -8.90
N LEU A 21 -6.47 -22.59 -9.69
CA LEU A 21 -5.36 -21.74 -9.27
C LEU A 21 -5.87 -20.39 -8.74
N SER A 22 -6.97 -19.86 -9.29
CA SER A 22 -7.61 -18.65 -8.77
C SER A 22 -8.25 -18.84 -7.39
N GLN A 23 -8.84 -20.00 -7.08
CA GLN A 23 -9.31 -20.29 -5.72
C GLN A 23 -8.15 -20.43 -4.75
N TYR A 24 -7.05 -21.06 -5.18
CA TYR A 24 -5.82 -21.17 -4.37
C TYR A 24 -5.16 -19.81 -4.13
N LEU A 25 -4.97 -19.01 -5.18
CA LEU A 25 -4.46 -17.64 -5.06
C LEU A 25 -5.41 -16.77 -4.22
N LYS A 26 -6.73 -16.94 -4.36
CA LYS A 26 -7.71 -16.25 -3.52
C LYS A 26 -7.59 -16.66 -2.05
N HIS A 27 -7.29 -17.93 -1.76
CA HIS A 27 -6.99 -18.37 -0.40
C HIS A 27 -5.65 -17.82 0.11
N GLN A 28 -4.59 -17.84 -0.71
CA GLN A 28 -3.29 -17.31 -0.32
C GLN A 28 -3.31 -15.79 -0.07
N VAL A 29 -4.03 -15.04 -0.92
CA VAL A 29 -4.24 -13.60 -0.73
C VAL A 29 -5.08 -13.32 0.51
N LYS A 30 -6.13 -14.11 0.79
CA LYS A 30 -6.90 -13.99 2.04
C LYS A 30 -6.04 -14.28 3.27
N ASN A 31 -5.17 -15.28 3.21
CA ASN A 31 -4.29 -15.63 4.32
C ASN A 31 -3.25 -14.52 4.59
N ALA A 32 -2.68 -13.92 3.54
CA ALA A 32 -1.76 -12.79 3.69
C ALA A 32 -2.44 -11.55 4.28
N VAL A 33 -3.66 -11.23 3.83
CA VAL A 33 -4.44 -10.10 4.37
C VAL A 33 -4.84 -10.35 5.83
N SER A 34 -5.27 -11.57 6.17
CA SER A 34 -5.57 -11.96 7.55
C SER A 34 -4.33 -11.84 8.42
N TYR A 35 -3.18 -12.32 7.94
CA TYR A 35 -1.91 -12.24 8.66
C TYR A 35 -1.50 -10.80 8.96
N ILE A 36 -1.68 -9.88 7.98
CA ILE A 36 -1.43 -8.45 8.19
C ILE A 36 -2.36 -7.89 9.26
N ALA A 37 -3.66 -8.16 9.18
CA ALA A 37 -4.63 -7.68 10.16
C ALA A 37 -4.32 -8.22 11.58
N ASP A 38 -3.98 -9.50 11.68
CA ASP A 38 -3.61 -10.16 12.94
C ASP A 38 -2.36 -9.52 13.53
N PHE A 39 -1.35 -9.23 12.72
CA PHE A 39 -0.12 -8.54 13.15
C PHE A 39 -0.42 -7.14 13.67
N GLU A 40 -1.17 -6.34 12.91
CA GLU A 40 -1.56 -4.98 13.29
C GLU A 40 -2.29 -4.97 14.65
N HIS A 41 -3.24 -5.89 14.87
CA HIS A 41 -3.96 -6.03 16.13
C HIS A 41 -3.07 -6.50 17.30
N ILE A 42 -2.12 -7.42 17.05
CA ILE A 42 -1.15 -7.85 18.06
C ILE A 42 -0.31 -6.66 18.51
N MET A 43 0.26 -5.89 17.58
CA MET A 43 1.09 -4.73 17.92
C MET A 43 0.31 -3.67 18.71
N ALA A 44 -0.92 -3.37 18.29
CA ALA A 44 -1.78 -2.44 19.01
C ALA A 44 -2.13 -2.93 20.43
N ARG A 45 -2.41 -4.24 20.57
CA ARG A 45 -2.67 -4.84 21.89
C ARG A 45 -1.45 -4.76 22.80
N GLU A 46 -0.27 -5.06 22.28
CA GLU A 46 0.99 -5.02 23.04
C GLU A 46 1.34 -3.59 23.51
N ALA A 47 1.07 -2.58 22.68
CA ALA A 47 1.23 -1.18 23.06
C ALA A 47 0.25 -0.76 24.16
N ARG A 48 -1.01 -1.19 24.05
CA ARG A 48 -2.03 -0.95 25.08
C ARG A 48 -1.67 -1.58 26.43
N ILE A 49 -1.17 -2.82 26.43
CA ILE A 49 -0.71 -3.50 27.65
C ILE A 49 0.42 -2.72 28.33
N ARG A 50 1.20 -1.94 27.57
CA ARG A 50 2.32 -1.11 28.04
C ARG A 50 1.91 0.34 28.34
N ASP A 51 0.62 0.66 28.31
CA ASP A 51 0.08 2.00 28.56
C ASP A 51 0.68 3.07 27.61
N CYS A 52 0.81 2.73 26.33
CA CYS A 52 1.28 3.63 25.28
C CYS A 52 0.12 4.17 24.45
N ASP A 53 0.24 5.41 23.96
CA ASP A 53 -0.74 6.04 23.05
C ASP A 53 -0.69 5.49 21.62
N GLY A 54 0.41 4.81 21.25
CA GLY A 54 0.63 4.32 19.91
C GLY A 54 1.81 3.36 19.78
N VAL A 55 2.02 2.85 18.56
CA VAL A 55 3.12 1.97 18.19
C VAL A 55 3.66 2.33 16.82
N VAL A 56 4.99 2.41 16.72
CA VAL A 56 5.73 2.50 15.46
C VAL A 56 6.44 1.16 15.24
N CYS A 57 6.20 0.53 14.10
CA CYS A 57 6.74 -0.78 13.77
C CYS A 57 7.03 -0.93 12.27
N GLY A 58 7.49 -2.10 11.87
CA GLY A 58 7.75 -2.47 10.47
C GLY A 58 7.37 -3.93 10.22
N HIS A 59 8.26 -4.70 9.58
CA HIS A 59 8.21 -6.16 9.46
C HIS A 59 7.24 -6.75 8.42
N ILE A 60 6.09 -6.11 8.16
CA ILE A 60 5.12 -6.59 7.17
C ILE A 60 5.20 -5.88 5.81
N HIS A 61 6.17 -4.97 5.63
CA HIS A 61 6.46 -4.27 4.37
C HIS A 61 5.23 -3.52 3.79
N LYS A 62 4.34 -3.06 4.67
CA LYS A 62 3.13 -2.33 4.31
C LYS A 62 3.08 -1.02 5.09
N ALA A 63 3.45 0.07 4.43
CA ALA A 63 3.41 1.40 5.02
C ALA A 63 1.96 1.81 5.33
N GLU A 64 1.68 2.15 6.59
CA GLU A 64 0.32 2.51 7.03
C GLU A 64 0.36 3.37 8.30
N ILE A 65 -0.48 4.41 8.38
CA ILE A 65 -0.82 5.08 9.65
C ILE A 65 -2.33 4.91 9.82
N ARG A 66 -2.75 4.27 10.91
CA ARG A 66 -4.18 4.08 11.20
C ARG A 66 -4.45 4.01 12.69
N GLU A 67 -5.70 4.21 13.06
CA GLU A 67 -6.17 4.00 14.42
C GLU A 67 -6.68 2.56 14.58
N ILE A 68 -6.30 1.91 15.68
CA ILE A 68 -6.72 0.54 16.04
C ILE A 68 -7.28 0.56 17.46
N ASP A 69 -8.60 0.49 17.58
CA ASP A 69 -9.31 0.49 18.87
C ASP A 69 -8.91 1.69 19.76
N GLY A 70 -8.72 2.88 19.18
CA GLY A 70 -8.30 4.08 19.90
C GLY A 70 -6.78 4.27 20.08
N LEU A 71 -5.95 3.38 19.51
CA LEU A 71 -4.49 3.44 19.61
C LEU A 71 -3.87 3.75 18.24
N LEU A 72 -2.88 4.63 18.20
CA LEU A 72 -2.21 5.02 16.96
C LEU A 72 -1.24 3.94 16.49
N TYR A 73 -1.49 3.33 15.34
CA TYR A 73 -0.61 2.35 14.71
C TYR A 73 0.10 2.98 13.52
N CYS A 74 1.42 2.84 13.48
CA CYS A 74 2.26 3.27 12.38
C CYS A 74 3.18 2.13 11.92
N ASN A 75 3.19 1.86 10.62
CA ASN A 75 4.12 0.96 9.97
C ASN A 75 4.93 1.72 8.92
N ASP A 76 6.25 1.59 8.97
CA ASP A 76 7.20 2.31 8.11
C ASP A 76 7.36 1.73 6.71
N GLY A 77 6.83 0.54 6.45
CA GLY A 77 6.97 -0.15 5.16
C GLY A 77 8.37 -0.71 4.97
N ASP A 78 8.97 -0.44 3.81
CA ASP A 78 10.27 -0.93 3.39
C ASP A 78 10.84 -0.13 2.20
N TRP A 79 12.10 -0.41 1.87
CA TRP A 79 12.85 0.30 0.81
C TRP A 79 12.92 -0.48 -0.50
N VAL A 80 12.14 -1.56 -0.61
CA VAL A 80 12.14 -2.43 -1.80
C VAL A 80 10.78 -2.41 -2.49
N GLU A 81 9.70 -2.62 -1.74
CA GLU A 81 8.35 -2.70 -2.29
C GLU A 81 7.60 -1.37 -2.17
N SER A 82 7.56 -0.80 -0.98
CA SER A 82 6.81 0.43 -0.69
C SER A 82 7.60 1.71 -0.95
N LEU A 83 8.94 1.66 -0.88
CA LEU A 83 9.83 2.82 -1.03
C LEU A 83 9.39 4.00 -0.15
N SER A 84 9.10 3.69 1.11
CA SER A 84 8.46 4.63 2.02
C SER A 84 9.30 4.89 3.26
N ALA A 85 9.01 6.00 3.93
CA ALA A 85 9.54 6.33 5.24
C ALA A 85 8.45 6.95 6.11
N LEU A 86 8.43 6.55 7.38
CA LEU A 86 7.66 7.23 8.41
C LEU A 86 8.46 8.43 8.94
N VAL A 87 7.84 9.61 8.95
CA VAL A 87 8.45 10.86 9.42
C VAL A 87 7.54 11.57 10.40
N GLU A 88 8.15 12.33 11.29
CA GLU A 88 7.47 13.29 12.17
C GLU A 88 7.77 14.71 11.67
N THR A 89 6.73 15.52 11.48
CA THR A 89 6.91 16.93 11.12
C THR A 89 7.38 17.73 12.33
N THR A 90 7.88 18.95 12.10
CA THR A 90 8.26 19.87 13.19
C THR A 90 7.08 20.29 14.06
N THR A 91 5.84 20.07 13.61
CA THR A 91 4.61 20.31 14.36
C THR A 91 4.12 19.06 15.11
N GLY A 92 4.86 17.95 15.08
CA GLY A 92 4.53 16.69 15.75
C GLY A 92 3.56 15.78 14.98
N GLU A 93 3.31 16.05 13.70
CA GLU A 93 2.41 15.24 12.88
C GLU A 93 3.18 14.07 12.26
N LEU A 94 2.68 12.84 12.42
CA LEU A 94 3.26 11.65 11.78
C LEU A 94 2.75 11.50 10.35
N LYS A 95 3.66 11.27 9.40
CA LYS A 95 3.35 11.09 7.97
C LYS A 95 4.17 9.96 7.37
N ILE A 96 3.61 9.34 6.34
CA ILE A 96 4.36 8.47 5.44
C ILE A 96 4.68 9.26 4.18
N ILE A 97 5.94 9.21 3.78
CA ILE A 97 6.44 9.81 2.53
C ILE A 97 7.01 8.70 1.64
N TYR A 98 6.90 8.90 0.33
CA TYR A 98 7.30 7.91 -0.67
C TYR A 98 8.41 8.48 -1.56
N TRP A 99 9.44 7.68 -1.81
CA TRP A 99 10.53 7.98 -2.74
C TRP A 99 10.50 7.02 -3.93
N THR A 100 9.56 7.27 -4.84
CA THR A 100 9.42 6.48 -6.08
C THR A 100 10.43 6.85 -7.17
N HIS A 101 11.28 7.84 -6.92
CA HIS A 101 12.28 8.34 -7.88
C HIS A 101 13.66 8.43 -7.24
N ILE A 102 14.66 7.89 -7.93
CA ILE A 102 16.05 8.03 -7.52
C ILE A 102 16.53 9.41 -7.97
N LYS A 103 17.22 10.12 -7.07
CA LYS A 103 17.78 11.44 -7.35
C LYS A 103 18.75 11.34 -8.54
N GLY A 104 18.34 11.84 -9.71
CA GLY A 104 19.10 11.72 -10.97
C GLY A 104 18.28 11.23 -12.17
N ASP A 105 17.10 10.66 -11.95
CA ASP A 105 16.16 10.40 -13.04
C ASP A 105 15.62 11.73 -13.59
N PRO A 106 15.51 11.90 -14.92
CA PRO A 106 14.90 13.10 -15.48
C PRO A 106 13.44 13.14 -14.99
N VAL A 107 13.15 14.12 -14.14
CA VAL A 107 11.78 14.44 -13.74
C VAL A 107 11.04 14.72 -15.04
N GLN A 108 10.13 13.83 -15.46
CA GLN A 108 9.13 14.21 -16.45
C GLN A 108 8.35 15.36 -15.81
N GLN A 109 8.60 16.57 -16.29
CA GLN A 109 7.75 17.70 -15.97
C GLN A 109 6.35 17.30 -16.42
N ILE A 110 5.48 17.04 -15.45
CA ILE A 110 4.06 16.97 -15.69
C ILE A 110 3.72 18.35 -16.25
N GLU A 111 3.39 18.43 -17.54
CA GLU A 111 2.74 19.62 -18.10
C GLU A 111 1.43 19.78 -17.35
N VAL A 112 1.46 20.60 -16.31
CA VAL A 112 0.25 21.11 -15.69
C VAL A 112 -0.37 22.00 -16.75
N THR A 113 -1.35 21.47 -17.48
CA THR A 113 -2.22 22.30 -18.30
C THR A 113 -2.93 23.23 -17.33
N HIS A 114 -2.43 24.46 -17.22
CA HIS A 114 -3.12 25.49 -16.47
C HIS A 114 -4.48 25.68 -17.12
N GLN A 115 -5.53 25.31 -16.38
CA GLN A 115 -6.87 25.73 -16.75
C GLN A 115 -6.86 27.26 -16.73
N PRO A 116 -7.39 27.93 -17.77
CA PRO A 116 -7.32 29.38 -17.84
C PRO A 116 -7.97 29.98 -16.59
N ALA A 117 -7.42 31.11 -16.15
CA ALA A 117 -7.94 31.85 -15.01
C ALA A 117 -9.44 32.11 -15.20
N ILE A 118 -10.22 31.97 -14.13
CA ILE A 118 -11.68 32.12 -14.12
C ILE A 118 -12.13 33.46 -14.75
N GLU A 119 -11.29 34.50 -14.67
CA GLU A 119 -11.51 35.80 -15.30
C GLU A 119 -11.65 35.72 -16.83
N ALA A 120 -10.85 34.88 -17.51
CA ALA A 120 -10.92 34.71 -18.96
C ALA A 120 -12.20 33.98 -19.42
N VAL A 121 -12.77 33.13 -18.58
CA VAL A 121 -14.03 32.41 -18.85
C VAL A 121 -15.24 33.33 -18.69
N ILE A 122 -15.16 34.32 -17.79
CA ILE A 122 -16.24 35.29 -17.58
C ILE A 122 -16.29 36.30 -18.73
N GLU A 123 -15.13 36.74 -19.24
CA GLU A 123 -15.05 37.71 -20.34
C GLU A 123 -15.63 37.16 -21.65
N GLU A 124 -15.35 35.89 -21.99
CA GLU A 124 -15.97 35.20 -23.14
C GLU A 124 -17.47 34.95 -22.99
N ALA A 125 -17.98 34.80 -21.76
CA ALA A 125 -19.40 34.56 -21.51
C ALA A 125 -20.26 35.83 -21.47
N THR A 126 -19.64 37.02 -21.49
CA THR A 126 -20.32 38.32 -21.45
C THR A 126 -20.31 39.10 -22.77
N VAL A 127 -19.84 38.49 -23.87
CA VAL A 127 -19.95 39.02 -25.25
C VAL A 127 -21.11 38.37 -25.99
#